data_AF-A0A1M7AI25-F1
#
_entry.id   AF-A0A1M7AI25-F1
#
_cell.length_a   1.000
_cell.length_b   1.000
_cell.length_c   1.000
_cell.angle_alpha   90.00
_cell.angle_beta   90.00
_cell.angle_gamma   90.00
#
_symmetry.space_group_name_H-M   'P 1'
#
loop_
_entity.id
_entity.type
_entity.pdbx_description
1 polymer ?
#
loop_
_entity_poly.entity_id
_entity_poly.type
_entity_poly.pdbx_seq_one_letter_code
_entity_poly.pdbx_strand_id
1 'polypeptide(L)'
;MEDVKQYSYDRAKKRVDDLKSFYYSLVAYCIVIPFLWWVNSWTTDFLWAIFPTVGWGIGLVSLWMTSHGYNPIFGKEWEERKIREFMDNKEF
;
A
#
# COMPACT_ATOMS: atom_id res chain seq x y z
N MET A 1 17.66 24.37 11.71
CA MET A 1 17.99 23.71 10.42
C MET A 1 18.02 22.19 10.52
N GLU A 2 18.34 21.60 11.68
CA GLU A 2 18.29 20.15 11.90
C GLU A 2 16.85 19.57 11.86
N ASP A 3 15.85 20.29 12.39
CA ASP A 3 14.45 19.84 12.43
C ASP A 3 13.83 19.65 11.05
N VAL A 4 14.19 20.51 10.09
CA VAL A 4 13.70 20.45 8.70
C VAL A 4 14.27 19.21 7.98
N LYS A 5 15.53 18.84 8.29
CA LYS A 5 16.13 17.59 7.80
C LYS A 5 15.41 16.38 8.40
N GLN A 6 15.22 16.33 9.72
CA GLN A 6 14.54 15.21 10.40
C GLN A 6 13.15 14.96 9.81
N TYR A 7 12.37 16.03 9.58
CA TYR A 7 11.02 15.94 9.01
C TYR A 7 10.99 15.43 7.57
N SER A 8 12.01 15.79 6.76
CA SER A 8 12.18 15.27 5.40
C SER A 8 12.51 13.76 5.41
N TYR A 9 13.40 13.34 6.32
CA TYR A 9 13.80 11.94 6.47
C TYR A 9 12.66 11.04 6.94
N ASP A 10 11.88 11.45 7.95
CA ASP A 10 10.76 10.66 8.46
C ASP A 10 9.65 10.49 7.41
N ARG A 11 9.39 11.53 6.61
CA ARG A 11 8.39 11.46 5.54
C ARG A 11 8.82 10.52 4.42
N ALA A 12 10.09 10.56 4.04
CA ALA A 12 10.64 9.62 3.06
C ALA A 12 10.61 8.18 3.60
N LYS A 13 10.91 7.97 4.88
CA LYS A 13 10.89 6.67 5.53
C LYS A 13 9.49 6.07 5.59
N LYS A 14 8.47 6.87 5.90
CA LYS A 14 7.07 6.44 5.96
C LYS A 14 6.54 5.98 4.59
N ARG A 15 6.87 6.73 3.53
CA ARG A 15 6.57 6.35 2.15
C ARG A 15 7.19 4.99 1.76
N VAL A 16 8.42 4.73 2.20
CA VAL A 16 9.12 3.47 1.93
C VAL A 16 8.52 2.30 2.71
N ASP A 17 8.05 2.55 3.93
CA ASP A 17 7.42 1.53 4.78
C ASP A 17 6.05 1.08 4.23
N ASP A 18 5.25 2.03 3.75
CA ASP A 18 4.00 1.75 3.05
C ASP A 18 4.25 0.96 1.75
N LEU A 19 5.29 1.33 1.00
CA LEU A 19 5.71 0.60 -0.21
C LEU A 19 6.13 -0.84 0.10
N LYS A 20 6.90 -1.04 1.18
CA LYS A 20 7.33 -2.38 1.62
C LYS A 20 6.12 -3.24 1.94
N SER A 21 5.18 -2.73 2.73
CA SER A 21 3.99 -3.48 3.15
C SER A 21 3.14 -3.93 1.96
N PHE A 22 2.99 -3.06 0.95
CA PHE A 22 2.38 -3.42 -0.32
C PHE A 22 3.16 -4.51 -1.06
N TYR A 23 4.48 -4.34 -1.22
CA TYR A 23 5.32 -5.30 -1.93
C TYR A 23 5.31 -6.69 -1.28
N TYR A 24 5.37 -6.76 0.05
CA TYR A 24 5.27 -8.04 0.78
C TYR A 24 3.92 -8.72 0.52
N SER A 25 2.83 -7.96 0.55
CA SER A 25 1.49 -8.47 0.26
C SER A 25 1.36 -8.94 -1.20
N LEU A 26 1.97 -8.22 -2.15
CA LEU A 26 1.96 -8.55 -3.57
C LEU A 26 2.79 -9.80 -3.89
N VAL A 27 3.99 -9.90 -3.32
CA VAL A 27 4.85 -11.07 -3.46
C VAL A 27 4.17 -12.29 -2.85
N ALA A 28 3.58 -12.17 -1.66
CA ALA A 28 2.80 -13.24 -1.06
C ALA A 28 1.65 -13.68 -1.97
N TYR A 29 0.88 -12.74 -2.55
CA TYR A 29 -0.18 -13.05 -3.50
C TYR A 29 0.33 -13.75 -4.76
N CYS A 30 1.41 -13.27 -5.37
CA CYS A 30 2.02 -13.90 -6.54
C CYS A 30 2.52 -15.32 -6.29
N ILE A 31 2.85 -15.70 -5.05
CA ILE A 31 3.31 -17.06 -4.71
C ILE A 31 2.11 -17.94 -4.29
N VAL A 32 1.23 -17.40 -3.45
CA VAL A 32 0.10 -18.14 -2.86
C VAL A 32 -0.99 -18.44 -3.88
N ILE A 33 -1.30 -17.50 -4.78
CA ILE A 33 -2.35 -17.70 -5.80
C ILE A 33 -2.02 -18.85 -6.77
N PRO A 34 -0.84 -18.89 -7.42
CA PRO A 34 -0.49 -20.02 -8.28
C PRO A 34 -0.45 -21.35 -7.54
N PHE A 35 0.01 -21.33 -6.28
CA PHE A 35 0.01 -22.52 -5.43
C PHE A 35 -1.42 -23.04 -5.17
N LEU A 36 -2.36 -22.15 -4.85
CA LEU A 36 -3.78 -22.49 -4.69
C LEU A 36 -4.41 -23.01 -5.98
N TRP A 37 -4.09 -22.40 -7.12
CA TRP A 37 -4.55 -22.85 -8.43
C TRP A 37 -4.00 -24.23 -8.80
N TRP A 38 -2.74 -24.50 -8.46
CA TRP A 38 -2.14 -25.82 -8.61
C TRP A 38 -2.83 -26.88 -7.77
N VAL A 39 -3.15 -26.58 -6.50
CA VAL A 39 -3.90 -27.51 -5.63
C VAL A 39 -5.33 -27.70 -6.14
N ASN A 40 -5.96 -26.64 -6.64
CA ASN A 40 -7.30 -26.70 -7.22
C ASN A 40 -7.36 -27.65 -8.42
N SER A 41 -6.37 -27.61 -9.31
CA SER A 41 -6.34 -28.47 -10.51
C SER A 41 -6.15 -29.95 -10.18
N TRP A 42 -5.62 -30.28 -9.00
CA TRP A 42 -5.44 -31.67 -8.54
C TRP A 42 -6.62 -32.23 -7.75
N THR A 43 -7.39 -31.37 -7.07
CA THR A 43 -8.29 -31.84 -6.00
C THR A 43 -9.78 -31.85 -6.42
N THR A 44 -10.24 -30.95 -7.29
CA THR A 44 -11.69 -30.80 -7.59
C THR A 44 -11.94 -30.11 -8.93
N ASP A 45 -13.04 -30.46 -9.62
CA ASP A 45 -13.58 -29.74 -10.81
C ASP A 45 -14.13 -28.33 -10.51
N PHE A 46 -14.16 -27.92 -9.24
CA PHE A 46 -14.69 -26.64 -8.79
C PHE A 46 -13.57 -25.62 -8.58
N LEU A 47 -13.70 -24.44 -9.18
CA LEU A 47 -12.73 -23.33 -9.13
C LEU A 47 -12.79 -22.56 -7.81
N TRP A 48 -12.57 -23.22 -6.67
CA TRP A 48 -12.61 -22.56 -5.36
C TRP A 48 -11.45 -21.57 -5.17
N ALA A 49 -10.34 -21.74 -5.90
CA ALA A 49 -9.21 -20.81 -5.89
C ALA A 49 -9.57 -19.39 -6.41
N ILE A 50 -10.76 -19.20 -7.02
CA ILE A 50 -11.22 -17.88 -7.47
C ILE A 50 -11.62 -16.94 -6.31
N PHE A 51 -12.07 -17.49 -5.18
CA PHE A 51 -12.46 -16.71 -4.01
C PHE A 51 -11.26 -15.98 -3.38
N PRO A 52 -10.13 -16.65 -3.05
CA PRO A 52 -8.97 -15.97 -2.52
C PRO A 52 -8.30 -15.05 -3.54
N THR A 53 -8.27 -15.37 -4.84
CA THR A 53 -7.76 -14.43 -5.85
C THR A 53 -8.57 -13.14 -5.90
N VAL A 54 -9.88 -13.23 -6.01
CA VAL A 54 -10.73 -12.03 -6.12
C VAL A 54 -10.75 -11.26 -4.80
N GLY A 55 -10.90 -11.96 -3.66
CA GLY A 55 -10.95 -11.34 -2.34
C GLY A 55 -9.63 -10.64 -1.95
N TRP A 56 -8.49 -11.33 -2.06
CA TRP A 56 -7.20 -10.70 -1.78
C TRP A 56 -6.77 -9.71 -2.85
N GLY A 57 -7.17 -9.93 -4.11
CA GLY A 57 -6.91 -9.00 -5.21
C GLY A 57 -7.49 -7.61 -4.94
N ILE A 58 -8.72 -7.53 -4.42
CA ILE A 58 -9.35 -6.24 -4.05
C ILE A 58 -8.55 -5.55 -2.94
N GLY A 59 -8.16 -6.28 -1.88
CA GLY A 59 -7.34 -5.72 -0.79
C GLY A 59 -5.98 -5.23 -1.28
N LEU A 60 -5.35 -5.96 -2.20
CA LEU A 60 -4.10 -5.58 -2.84
C LEU A 60 -4.21 -4.30 -3.67
N VAL A 61 -5.32 -4.13 -4.39
CA VAL A 61 -5.60 -2.89 -5.14
C VAL A 61 -5.77 -1.72 -4.18
N SER A 62 -6.42 -1.90 -3.03
CA SER A 62 -6.48 -0.87 -1.98
C SER A 62 -5.10 -0.51 -1.43
N LEU A 63 -4.26 -1.50 -1.11
CA LEU A 63 -2.88 -1.28 -0.69
C LEU A 63 -2.03 -0.59 -1.78
N TRP A 64 -2.25 -0.95 -3.05
CA TRP A 64 -1.56 -0.34 -4.19
C TRP A 64 -1.91 1.14 -4.34
N MET A 65 -3.20 1.48 -4.26
CA MET A 65 -3.67 2.86 -4.32
C MET A 65 -3.07 3.70 -3.18
N THR A 66 -3.08 3.18 -1.95
CA THR A 66 -2.44 3.84 -0.79
C THR A 66 -0.93 4.00 -0.98
N SER A 67 -0.24 2.95 -1.44
CA SER A 67 1.21 2.95 -1.64
C SER A 67 1.69 3.90 -2.76
N HIS A 68 0.92 4.06 -3.83
CA HIS A 68 1.23 5.00 -4.91
C HIS A 68 0.87 6.47 -4.58
N GLY A 69 0.41 6.75 -3.35
CA GLY A 69 0.02 8.11 -2.94
C GLY A 69 -1.29 8.57 -3.57
N TYR A 70 -2.07 7.64 -4.13
CA TYR A 70 -3.44 7.88 -4.57
C TYR A 70 -4.36 7.53 -3.41
N ASN A 71 -4.38 8.38 -2.39
CA ASN A 71 -5.43 8.31 -1.37
C ASN A 71 -6.75 8.67 -2.07
N PRO A 72 -7.71 7.74 -2.27
CA PRO A 72 -8.96 8.04 -2.96
C PRO A 72 -9.82 9.09 -2.22
N ILE A 73 -9.48 9.41 -0.96
CA ILE A 73 -10.21 10.34 -0.10
C ILE A 73 -9.47 11.68 0.07
N PHE A 74 -8.14 11.69 0.02
CA PHE A 74 -7.32 12.87 0.29
C PHE A 74 -6.09 12.87 -0.62
N GLY A 75 -6.25 13.41 -1.82
CA GLY A 75 -5.19 13.49 -2.81
C GLY A 75 -3.93 14.20 -2.31
N LYS A 76 -2.84 14.05 -3.07
CA LYS A 76 -1.51 14.60 -2.81
C LYS A 76 -1.50 16.10 -2.44
N GLU A 77 -2.48 16.86 -2.94
CA GLU A 77 -2.70 18.28 -2.62
C GLU A 77 -3.16 18.55 -1.18
N TRP A 78 -3.89 17.63 -0.54
CA TRP A 78 -4.26 17.75 0.88
C TRP A 78 -3.05 17.50 1.78
N GLU A 79 -2.25 16.49 1.44
CA GLU A 79 -0.98 16.21 2.13
C GLU A 79 -0.06 17.45 2.07
N GLU A 80 0.12 18.02 0.88
CA GLU A 80 0.90 19.23 0.68
C GLU A 80 0.34 20.47 1.38
N ARG A 81 -1.00 20.62 1.49
CA ARG A 81 -1.63 21.69 2.25
C ARG A 81 -1.40 21.54 3.75
N LYS A 82 -1.59 20.35 4.30
CA LYS A 82 -1.37 20.10 5.73
C LYS A 82 0.09 20.28 6.12
N ILE A 83 1.01 19.85 5.27
CA ILE A 83 2.44 20.08 5.46
C ILE A 83 2.76 21.59 5.48
N ARG A 84 2.15 22.38 4.59
CA ARG A 84 2.26 23.85 4.62
C ARG A 84 1.70 24.44 5.91
N GLU A 85 0.50 24.03 6.33
CA GLU A 85 -0.11 24.49 7.59
C GLU A 85 0.73 24.14 8.83
N PHE A 86 1.38 22.97 8.87
CA PHE A 86 2.24 22.58 9.98
C PHE A 86 3.58 23.30 10.00
N MET A 87 4.11 23.72 8.85
CA MET A 87 5.32 24.56 8.79
C MET A 87 4.99 26.00 9.21
N ASP A 88 3.86 26.53 8.76
CA ASP A 88 3.40 27.90 9.05
C ASP A 88 2.99 28.08 10.53
N ASN A 89 2.34 27.06 11.14
CA ASN A 89 1.98 27.09 12.57
C ASN A 89 3.17 26.91 13.53
N LYS A 90 4.36 26.55 13.03
CA LYS A 90 5.57 26.40 13.87
C LYS A 90 6.50 27.61 13.81
N GLU A 91 6.16 28.65 13.04
CA GLU A 91 6.90 29.93 13.00
C GLU A 91 6.35 31.00 13.96
N PHE A 92 5.47 30.63 14.90
CA PHE A 92 5.02 31.48 16.01
C PHE A 92 5.37 30.89 17.39
#